data_AF-C9J5W6-F1
#
_entry.id   AF-C9J5W6-F1
#
_cell.length_a   1.000
_cell.length_b   1.000
_cell.length_c   1.000
_cell.angle_alpha   90.00
_cell.angle_beta   90.00
_cell.angle_gamma   90.00
#
_symmetry.space_group_name_H-M   'P 1'
#
loop_
_entity.id
_entity.type
_entity.pdbx_description
1 polymer ?
#
loop_
_entity_poly.entity_id
_entity_poly.type
_entity_poly.pdbx_seq_one_letter_code
_entity_poly.pdbx_strand_id
1 'polypeptide(L)'
;MAFKQMEQISQFLKAAETYGVRTTDIFQTVDLWEGKDMAAVQRTLMALGSVAVTKDDGCYRGEPSWFHRKAQQNRRGFSEEQLRQGQNVIGLQMGSNKGASQAGMTGYGMPRQIM
;
A
#
# COMPACT_ATOMS: atom_id res chain seq x y z
N MET A 1 -9.69 30.65 -23.62
CA MET A 1 -11.06 30.08 -23.72
C MET A 1 -11.21 29.06 -22.60
N ALA A 2 -12.09 29.30 -21.63
CA ALA A 2 -12.29 28.46 -20.43
C ALA A 2 -12.44 26.95 -20.75
N PHE A 3 -13.13 26.63 -21.85
CA PHE A 3 -13.33 25.25 -22.31
C PHE A 3 -12.04 24.48 -22.58
N LYS A 4 -11.02 25.14 -23.16
CA LYS A 4 -9.73 24.47 -23.46
C LYS A 4 -8.98 24.07 -22.19
N GLN A 5 -9.08 24.89 -21.14
CA GLN A 5 -8.41 24.60 -19.86
C GLN A 5 -9.12 23.47 -19.11
N MET A 6 -10.46 23.46 -19.12
CA MET A 6 -11.24 22.35 -18.56
C MET A 6 -10.96 21.02 -19.28
N GLU A 7 -10.81 21.05 -20.61
CA GLU A 7 -10.44 19.89 -21.41
C GLU A 7 -9.04 19.36 -21.06
N GLN A 8 -8.05 20.25 -20.88
CA GLN A 8 -6.70 19.86 -20.44
C GLN A 8 -6.70 19.17 -19.07
N ILE A 9 -7.53 19.65 -18.14
CA ILE A 9 -7.71 19.01 -16.83
C ILE A 9 -8.29 17.61 -17.03
N SER A 10 -9.34 17.46 -17.85
CA SER A 10 -9.94 16.15 -18.13
C SER A 10 -8.93 15.15 -18.72
N GLN A 11 -8.08 15.60 -19.66
CA GLN A 11 -7.02 14.78 -20.25
C GLN A 11 -6.02 14.31 -19.19
N PHE A 12 -5.61 15.19 -18.27
CA PHE A 12 -4.76 14.83 -17.14
C PHE A 12 -5.40 13.76 -16.24
N LEU A 13 -6.68 13.95 -15.87
CA LEU A 13 -7.39 13.01 -14.99
C LEU A 13 -7.47 11.61 -15.60
N LYS A 14 -7.78 11.53 -16.90
CA LYS A 14 -7.83 10.27 -17.65
C LYS A 14 -6.45 9.60 -17.74
N ALA A 15 -5.40 10.39 -17.95
CA ALA A 15 -4.03 9.89 -17.96
C ALA A 15 -3.60 9.37 -16.58
N ALA A 16 -3.95 10.07 -15.49
CA ALA A 16 -3.65 9.65 -14.12
C ALA A 16 -4.34 8.33 -13.75
N GLU A 17 -5.62 8.16 -14.13
CA GLU A 17 -6.35 6.91 -13.95
C GLU A 17 -5.67 5.76 -14.71
N THR A 18 -5.37 5.96 -15.99
CA THR A 18 -4.68 4.96 -16.84
C THR A 18 -3.29 4.62 -16.29
N TYR A 19 -2.61 5.61 -15.71
CA TYR A 19 -1.33 5.43 -15.07
C TYR A 19 -1.42 4.66 -13.73
N GLY A 20 -2.62 4.39 -13.21
CA GLY A 20 -2.84 3.54 -12.04
C GLY A 20 -3.11 4.30 -10.74
N VAL A 21 -3.44 5.58 -10.81
CA VAL A 21 -4.05 6.29 -9.67
C VAL A 21 -5.46 5.73 -9.47
N ARG A 22 -5.85 5.49 -8.22
CA ARG A 22 -7.19 4.99 -7.90
C ARG A 22 -8.22 6.06 -8.17
N THR A 23 -9.37 5.71 -8.73
CA THR A 23 -10.47 6.65 -9.01
C THR A 23 -10.95 7.42 -7.77
N THR A 24 -10.84 6.83 -6.57
CA THR A 24 -11.14 7.49 -5.30
C THR A 24 -10.21 8.65 -4.98
N ASP A 25 -8.99 8.63 -5.51
CA ASP A 25 -7.95 9.62 -5.25
C ASP A 25 -7.87 10.65 -6.38
N ILE A 26 -8.77 10.61 -7.38
CA ILE A 26 -8.80 11.51 -8.54
C ILE A 26 -9.82 12.62 -8.29
N PHE A 27 -9.37 13.87 -8.41
CA PHE A 27 -10.22 15.07 -8.28
C PHE A 27 -11.11 15.29 -9.53
N GLN A 28 -12.12 16.14 -9.43
CA GLN A 28 -12.98 16.53 -10.55
C GLN A 28 -12.57 17.88 -11.14
N THR A 29 -12.86 18.13 -12.43
CA THR A 29 -12.46 19.39 -13.09
C THR A 29 -12.85 20.65 -12.33
N VAL A 30 -14.02 20.66 -11.68
CA VAL A 30 -14.51 21.79 -10.86
C VAL A 30 -13.64 22.07 -9.63
N ASP A 31 -12.98 21.05 -9.07
CA ASP A 31 -12.17 21.17 -7.87
C ASP A 31 -10.94 22.05 -8.11
N LEU A 32 -10.37 21.97 -9.32
CA LEU A 32 -9.24 22.79 -9.75
C LEU A 32 -9.68 24.06 -10.50
N TRP A 33 -10.67 23.93 -11.40
CA TRP A 33 -11.09 25.06 -12.26
C TRP A 33 -11.82 26.15 -11.49
N GLU A 34 -12.74 25.78 -10.60
CA GLU A 34 -13.49 26.72 -9.76
C GLU A 34 -12.90 26.84 -8.35
N GLY A 35 -11.86 26.05 -8.05
CA GLY A 35 -11.20 26.04 -6.74
C GLY A 35 -12.05 25.43 -5.62
N LYS A 36 -12.99 24.54 -5.96
CA LYS A 36 -13.95 23.97 -5.01
C LYS A 36 -13.31 23.06 -3.94
N ASP A 37 -12.30 22.27 -4.32
CA ASP A 37 -11.55 21.41 -3.40
C ASP A 37 -10.09 21.23 -3.86
N MET A 38 -9.25 22.21 -3.52
CA MET A 38 -7.81 22.13 -3.79
C MET A 38 -7.11 21.02 -3.00
N ALA A 39 -7.71 20.54 -1.90
CA ALA A 39 -7.14 19.43 -1.14
C ALA A 39 -7.30 18.11 -1.92
N ALA A 40 -8.39 17.92 -2.68
CA ALA A 40 -8.53 16.80 -3.60
C ALA A 40 -7.42 16.82 -4.66
N VAL A 41 -7.14 17.99 -5.24
CA VAL A 41 -6.06 18.15 -6.23
C VAL A 41 -4.71 17.74 -5.64
N GLN A 42 -4.39 18.23 -4.44
CA GLN A 42 -3.15 17.87 -3.75
C GLN A 42 -3.07 16.36 -3.47
N ARG A 43 -4.17 15.73 -3.02
CA ARG A 43 -4.23 14.28 -2.79
C ARG A 43 -3.95 13.50 -4.08
N THR A 44 -4.54 13.90 -5.21
CA THR A 44 -4.29 13.25 -6.51
C THR A 44 -2.83 13.36 -6.92
N LEU A 45 -2.19 14.52 -6.74
CA LEU A 45 -0.77 14.72 -7.05
C LEU A 45 0.15 13.84 -6.19
N MET A 46 -0.12 13.77 -4.87
CA MET A 46 0.62 12.90 -3.96
C MET A 46 0.43 11.41 -4.32
N ALA A 47 -0.79 11.02 -4.69
CA ALA A 47 -1.09 9.66 -5.13
C ALA A 47 -0.38 9.31 -6.44
N LEU A 48 -0.35 10.24 -7.40
CA LEU A 48 0.33 10.08 -8.69
C LEU A 48 1.85 9.94 -8.51
N GLY A 49 2.47 10.82 -7.73
CA GLY A 49 3.91 10.74 -7.45
C GLY A 49 4.30 9.43 -6.75
N SER A 50 3.48 8.99 -5.79
CA SER A 50 3.65 7.69 -5.14
C SER A 50 3.55 6.53 -6.12
N VAL A 51 2.61 6.55 -7.07
CA VAL A 51 2.52 5.53 -8.13
C VAL A 51 3.75 5.57 -9.03
N ALA A 52 4.22 6.76 -9.43
CA ALA A 52 5.36 6.92 -10.32
C ALA A 52 6.65 6.35 -9.70
N VAL A 53 6.95 6.71 -8.44
CA VAL A 53 8.13 6.17 -7.71
C VAL A 53 8.01 4.67 -7.46
N THR A 54 6.78 4.14 -7.37
CA THR A 54 6.56 2.70 -7.20
C THR A 54 6.77 1.91 -8.49
N LYS A 55 6.30 2.46 -9.63
CA LYS A 55 6.45 1.81 -10.94
C LYS A 55 7.89 1.81 -11.44
N ASP A 56 8.65 2.86 -11.09
CA ASP A 56 10.06 2.99 -11.46
C ASP A 56 10.29 2.82 -12.97
N ASP A 57 9.41 3.43 -13.77
CA ASP A 57 9.40 3.34 -15.25
C ASP A 57 10.40 4.29 -15.93
N GLY A 58 11.23 4.97 -15.15
CA GLY A 58 12.22 5.96 -15.63
C GLY A 58 11.63 7.31 -16.06
N CYS A 59 10.31 7.50 -15.99
CA CYS A 59 9.67 8.77 -16.37
C CYS A 59 9.79 9.84 -15.26
N TYR A 60 9.77 9.42 -14.00
CA TYR A 60 9.91 10.33 -12.86
C TYR A 60 11.38 10.67 -12.59
N ARG A 61 11.73 11.96 -12.69
CA ARG A 61 13.09 12.49 -12.50
C ARG A 61 13.25 13.39 -11.27
N GLY A 62 12.22 13.47 -10.43
CA GLY A 62 12.25 14.27 -9.21
C GLY A 62 12.92 13.53 -8.05
N GLU A 63 12.90 14.16 -6.88
CA GLU A 63 13.49 13.62 -5.66
C GLU A 63 12.56 12.54 -5.05
N PRO A 64 12.95 11.24 -5.07
CA PRO A 64 12.03 10.16 -4.72
C PRO A 64 11.55 10.15 -3.27
N SER A 65 12.25 10.82 -2.32
CA SER A 65 11.86 10.81 -0.91
C SER A 65 10.59 11.61 -0.60
N TRP A 66 10.15 12.46 -1.53
CA TRP A 66 8.87 13.18 -1.43
C TRP A 66 7.66 12.26 -1.49
N PHE A 67 7.83 11.04 -2.03
CA PHE A 67 6.75 10.12 -2.29
C PHE A 67 7.00 8.76 -1.65
N HIS A 68 5.92 8.13 -1.21
CA HIS A 68 5.99 6.81 -0.59
C HIS A 68 5.78 5.73 -1.65
N ARG A 69 6.58 4.66 -1.62
CA ARG A 69 6.34 3.49 -2.47
C ARG A 69 5.07 2.77 -2.00
N LYS A 70 4.13 2.55 -2.92
CA LYS A 70 2.94 1.74 -2.69
C LYS A 70 3.34 0.26 -2.57
N ALA A 71 2.63 -0.47 -1.72
CA ALA A 71 2.84 -1.91 -1.55
C ALA A 71 2.65 -2.64 -2.89
N GLN A 72 3.66 -3.42 -3.27
CA GLN A 72 3.63 -4.26 -4.47
C GLN A 72 3.42 -5.72 -4.08
N GLN A 73 2.76 -6.48 -4.95
CA GLN A 73 2.61 -7.91 -4.75
C GLN A 73 3.98 -8.59 -4.81
N ASN A 74 4.40 -9.18 -3.69
CA ASN A 74 5.58 -10.04 -3.67
C ASN A 74 5.20 -11.45 -4.13
N ARG A 75 5.21 -11.68 -5.44
CA ARG A 75 5.00 -13.01 -6.01
C ARG A 75 6.23 -13.87 -5.74
N ARG A 76 6.12 -14.80 -4.80
CA ARG A 76 7.14 -15.81 -4.54
C ARG A 76 6.82 -17.05 -5.37
N GLY A 77 7.76 -17.45 -6.22
CA GLY A 77 7.71 -18.76 -6.88
C GLY A 77 8.24 -19.82 -5.93
N PHE A 78 7.44 -20.83 -5.65
CA PHE A 78 7.87 -22.04 -4.93
C PHE A 78 7.92 -23.20 -5.91
N SER A 79 8.88 -24.11 -5.75
CA SER A 79 8.88 -25.34 -6.55
C SER A 79 7.69 -26.23 -6.18
N GLU A 80 7.24 -27.10 -7.10
CA GLU A 80 6.18 -28.07 -6.79
C GLU A 80 6.54 -28.94 -5.59
N GLU A 81 7.82 -29.31 -5.45
CA GLU A 81 8.30 -30.08 -4.30
C GLU A 81 8.18 -29.30 -2.99
N GLN A 82 8.53 -28.01 -2.97
CA GLN A 82 8.34 -27.14 -1.80
C GLN A 82 6.86 -26.98 -1.44
N LEU A 83 5.99 -26.81 -2.44
CA LEU A 83 4.54 -26.73 -2.21
C LEU A 83 4.00 -28.05 -1.63
N ARG A 84 4.46 -29.20 -2.13
CA ARG A 84 4.08 -30.53 -1.62
C ARG A 84 4.58 -30.76 -0.19
N GLN A 85 5.81 -30.34 0.13
CA GLN A 85 6.33 -30.39 1.50
C GLN A 85 5.50 -29.49 2.43
N GLY A 86 5.08 -28.31 1.96
CA GLY A 86 4.23 -27.38 2.71
C GLY A 86 2.87 -27.97 3.11
N GLN A 87 2.28 -28.86 2.29
CA GLN A 87 1.00 -29.52 2.62
C GLN A 87 1.09 -30.40 3.87
N ASN A 88 2.28 -30.92 4.18
CA ASN A 88 2.52 -31.75 5.37
C ASN A 88 2.89 -30.93 6.62
N VAL A 89 3.06 -29.61 6.48
CA VAL A 89 3.35 -28.72 7.61
C VAL A 89 2.03 -28.32 8.27
N ILE A 90 1.71 -28.95 9.39
CA ILE A 90 0.60 -28.53 10.24
C ILE A 90 0.98 -27.17 10.85
N GLY A 91 0.16 -26.15 10.59
CA GLY A 91 0.33 -24.83 11.18
C GLY A 91 0.34 -24.89 12.71
N LEU A 92 0.89 -23.85 13.35
CA LEU A 92 0.88 -23.76 14.82
C LEU A 92 -0.57 -23.83 15.31
N GLN A 93 -0.88 -24.87 16.09
CA GLN A 93 -2.17 -24.98 16.74
C GLN A 93 -2.28 -23.96 17.88
N MET A 94 -3.52 -23.56 18.19
CA MET A 94 -3.80 -22.75 19.36
C MET A 94 -3.18 -23.39 20.61
N GLY A 95 -2.42 -22.62 21.39
CA GLY A 95 -1.68 -23.11 22.56
C GLY A 95 -0.26 -23.63 22.29
N SER A 96 0.27 -23.46 21.08
CA SER A 96 1.67 -23.82 20.80
C SER A 96 2.66 -22.82 21.42
N ASN A 97 3.58 -23.32 22.24
CA ASN A 97 4.66 -22.53 22.86
C ASN A 97 5.90 -22.39 21.96
N LYS A 98 5.84 -22.82 20.69
CA LYS A 98 7.01 -22.89 19.80
C LYS A 98 7.65 -21.52 19.50
N GLY A 99 6.96 -20.42 19.79
CA GLY A 99 7.50 -19.04 19.76
C GLY A 99 7.40 -18.29 21.10
N ALA A 100 6.97 -18.95 22.17
CA ALA A 100 6.88 -18.33 23.48
C ALA A 100 8.25 -18.43 24.18
N SER A 101 8.83 -17.31 24.56
CA SER A 101 10.00 -17.32 25.44
C SER A 101 9.58 -17.90 26.79
N GLN A 102 10.39 -18.81 27.35
CA GLN A 102 10.15 -19.35 28.71
C GLN A 102 10.28 -18.28 29.82
N ALA A 103 10.71 -17.07 29.46
CA ALA A 103 10.75 -15.92 30.36
C ALA A 103 9.35 -15.61 30.92
N GLY A 104 9.19 -15.77 32.24
CA GLY A 104 7.92 -15.54 32.93
C GLY A 104 6.95 -16.72 32.97
N MET A 105 7.25 -17.86 32.33
CA MET A 105 6.46 -19.08 32.55
C MET A 105 6.70 -19.60 33.97
N THR A 106 5.66 -19.63 34.78
CA THR A 106 5.73 -20.26 36.09
C THR A 106 5.71 -21.78 35.93
N GLY A 107 6.71 -22.47 36.49
CA GLY A 107 6.76 -23.94 36.47
C GLY A 107 5.51 -24.54 37.13
N TYR A 108 5.08 -25.72 36.65
CA TYR A 108 4.00 -26.48 37.28
C TYR A 108 4.30 -26.65 38.77
N GLY A 109 3.37 -26.22 39.64
CA GLY A 109 3.49 -26.32 41.09
C GLY A 109 3.96 -25.06 41.81
N MET A 110 4.16 -23.93 41.13
CA MET A 110 4.44 -22.68 41.84
C MET A 110 3.20 -22.19 42.64
N PRO A 111 3.38 -21.81 43.92
CA PRO A 111 2.30 -21.28 44.73
C PRO A 111 1.82 -19.94 44.16
N ARG A 112 0.50 -19.68 44.25
CA ARG A 112 -0.09 -18.41 43.83
C ARG A 112 0.51 -17.29 44.69
N GLN A 113 1.14 -16.29 44.08
CA GLN A 113 1.49 -15.06 44.79
C GLN A 113 0.19 -14.30 45.09
N ILE A 114 -0.16 -14.24 46.38
CA ILE A 114 -1.23 -13.40 46.89
C ILE A 114 -0.53 -12.21 47.54
N MET A 115 -0.78 -11.01 47.02
CA MET A 115 -0.33 -9.74 47.62
C MET A 115 -1.54 -9.07 48.27
#